data_AF-A0A1J5TKL3-F1
#
_entry.id   AF-A0A1J5TKL3-F1
#
_cell.length_a   1.000
_cell.length_b   1.000
_cell.length_c   1.000
_cell.angle_alpha   90.00
_cell.angle_beta   90.00
_cell.angle_gamma   90.00
#
_symmetry.space_group_name_H-M   'P 1'
#
loop_
_entity.id
_entity.type
_entity.pdbx_description
1 polymer ?
#
loop_
_entity_poly.entity_id
_entity_poly.type
_entity_poly.pdbx_seq_one_letter_code
_entity_poly.pdbx_strand_id
1 'polypeptide(L)'
;MGLNCMNCHYAGGPGEGVFTVAGTVYDTSRTVTYPGATVKLYTGPGATGTLKYTLTADGSGNFHTTQVIDFGTGLYPVVQGSKSTFYMSMSITTGQCNGCHGVTTNRIFTQ
;
A
#
# COMPACT_ATOMS: atom_id res chain seq x y z
N MET A 1 7.94 -13.62 -0.25
CA MET A 1 7.84 -12.32 -0.97
C MET A 1 6.40 -11.87 -1.00
N GLY A 2 6.13 -10.59 -0.72
CA GLY A 2 4.79 -9.98 -0.78
C GLY A 2 3.75 -10.63 0.13
N LEU A 3 4.17 -11.14 1.29
CA LEU A 3 3.25 -11.69 2.28
C LEU A 3 2.48 -10.55 2.93
N ASN A 4 1.24 -10.80 3.36
CA ASN A 4 0.48 -9.81 4.10
C ASN A 4 1.13 -9.56 5.47
N CYS A 5 1.83 -8.44 5.60
CA CYS A 5 2.55 -8.06 6.84
C CYS A 5 1.60 -8.01 8.04
N MET A 6 0.35 -7.61 7.80
CA MET A 6 -0.68 -7.50 8.83
C MET A 6 -1.21 -8.86 9.31
N ASN A 7 -0.76 -9.99 8.75
CA ASN A 7 -0.97 -11.32 9.33
C ASN A 7 -0.11 -11.58 10.59
N CYS A 8 0.92 -10.78 10.84
CA CYS A 8 1.76 -10.84 12.05
C CYS A 8 1.73 -9.53 12.84
N HIS A 9 1.69 -8.39 12.13
CA HIS A 9 1.74 -7.05 12.72
C HIS A 9 0.34 -6.48 13.03
N TYR A 10 -0.47 -7.23 13.78
CA TYR A 10 -1.76 -6.80 14.29
C TYR A 10 -1.73 -6.70 15.83
N ALA A 11 -2.75 -6.11 16.45
CA ALA A 11 -2.80 -5.96 17.91
C ALA A 11 -2.82 -7.34 18.61
N GLY A 12 -1.78 -7.63 19.41
CA GLY A 12 -1.60 -8.94 20.06
C GLY A 12 -0.96 -10.01 19.16
N GLY A 13 -0.57 -9.66 17.93
CA GLY A 13 0.17 -10.54 17.03
C GLY A 13 1.65 -10.68 17.39
N PRO A 14 2.35 -11.65 16.78
CA PRO A 14 3.76 -11.94 17.07
C PRO A 14 4.75 -10.94 16.46
N GLY A 15 4.30 -10.07 15.54
CA GLY A 15 5.14 -9.06 14.90
C GLY A 15 5.29 -7.79 15.76
N GLU A 16 6.46 -7.16 15.68
CA GLU A 16 6.70 -5.89 16.37
C GLU A 16 5.92 -4.74 15.73
N GLY A 17 5.17 -4.00 16.53
CA GLY A 17 4.34 -2.89 16.07
C GLY A 17 3.03 -3.34 15.40
N VAL A 18 2.02 -2.48 15.50
CA VAL A 18 0.71 -2.72 14.88
C VAL A 18 0.62 -1.89 13.62
N PHE A 19 0.63 -2.55 12.46
CA PHE A 19 0.54 -1.86 11.18
C PHE A 19 -0.93 -1.57 10.86
N THR A 20 -1.20 -0.38 10.35
CA THR A 20 -2.54 0.06 9.94
C THR A 20 -2.68 0.06 8.42
N VAL A 21 -1.57 0.28 7.71
CA VAL A 21 -1.40 0.05 6.27
C VAL A 21 -0.07 -0.63 6.06
N ALA A 22 -0.05 -1.67 5.23
CA ALA A 22 1.18 -2.32 4.80
C ALA A 22 1.05 -2.94 3.40
N GLY A 23 2.12 -2.85 2.63
CA GLY A 23 2.20 -3.53 1.35
C GLY A 23 3.62 -3.64 0.78
N THR A 24 3.75 -4.31 -0.37
CA THR A 24 4.99 -4.39 -1.16
C THR A 24 4.74 -3.93 -2.59
N VAL A 25 5.56 -3.00 -3.08
CA VAL A 25 5.54 -2.52 -4.48
C VAL A 25 6.59 -3.28 -5.29
N TYR A 26 6.22 -3.63 -6.51
CA TYR A 26 7.07 -4.32 -7.49
C TYR A 26 7.30 -3.45 -8.72
N ASP A 27 8.29 -3.82 -9.53
CA ASP A 27 8.45 -3.26 -10.86
C ASP A 27 7.37 -3.83 -11.82
N THR A 28 7.39 -3.40 -13.08
CA THR A 28 6.43 -3.88 -14.09
C THR A 28 6.56 -5.37 -14.42
N SER A 29 7.69 -6.02 -14.11
CA SER A 29 7.83 -7.47 -14.22
C SER A 29 7.04 -8.20 -13.14
N ARG A 30 6.74 -7.52 -12.03
CA ARG A 30 6.00 -8.03 -10.85
C ARG A 30 6.74 -9.16 -10.12
N THR A 31 8.03 -9.33 -10.37
CA THR A 31 8.88 -10.32 -9.68
C THR A 31 9.97 -9.65 -8.84
N VAL A 32 10.43 -8.45 -9.22
CA VAL A 32 11.40 -7.66 -8.48
C VAL A 32 10.68 -6.55 -7.72
N THR A 33 11.03 -6.36 -6.44
CA THR A 33 10.49 -5.27 -5.61
C THR A 33 11.00 -3.92 -6.10
N TYR A 34 10.21 -2.86 -5.91
CA TYR A 34 10.54 -1.49 -6.34
C TYR A 34 10.72 -0.57 -5.13
N PRO A 35 11.97 -0.35 -4.67
CA PRO A 35 12.28 0.57 -3.60
C PRO A 35 11.96 2.03 -3.96
N GLY A 36 11.64 2.85 -2.96
CA GLY A 36 11.42 4.29 -3.15
C GLY A 36 10.11 4.67 -3.84
N ALA A 37 9.25 3.69 -4.19
CA ALA A 37 7.89 3.98 -4.64
C ALA A 37 7.12 4.76 -3.57
N THR A 38 6.33 5.74 -4.00
CA THR A 38 5.47 6.51 -3.12
C THR A 38 4.03 5.99 -3.21
N VAL A 39 3.44 5.64 -2.07
CA VAL A 39 2.03 5.26 -1.95
C VAL A 39 1.26 6.41 -1.31
N LYS A 40 0.22 6.88 -1.98
CA LYS A 40 -0.61 8.00 -1.54
C LYS A 40 -2.04 7.54 -1.33
N LEU A 41 -2.71 8.06 -0.31
CA LEU A 41 -4.11 7.77 -0.01
C LEU A 41 -4.94 9.05 -0.14
N TYR A 42 -5.84 9.07 -1.12
CA TYR A 42 -6.72 10.20 -1.40
C TYR A 42 -8.16 9.94 -0.93
N THR A 43 -8.94 10.99 -0.71
CA THR A 43 -10.38 10.85 -0.40
C THR A 43 -11.26 10.63 -1.63
N GLY A 44 -10.70 10.71 -2.84
CA GLY A 44 -11.41 10.47 -4.10
C GLY A 44 -10.61 9.66 -5.12
N PRO A 45 -11.28 8.98 -6.07
CA PRO A 45 -10.61 8.15 -7.09
C PRO A 45 -9.73 8.99 -8.01
N GLY A 46 -8.69 8.37 -8.59
CA GLY A 46 -7.84 9.05 -9.56
C GLY A 46 -7.05 10.24 -8.99
N ALA A 47 -6.67 10.18 -7.72
CA ALA A 47 -6.04 11.28 -6.98
C ALA A 47 -6.88 12.57 -6.88
N THR A 48 -8.21 12.46 -6.96
CA THR A 48 -9.11 13.57 -6.67
C THR A 48 -9.35 13.72 -5.16
N GLY A 49 -9.91 14.86 -4.74
CA GLY A 49 -10.15 15.14 -3.33
C GLY A 49 -8.86 15.50 -2.58
N THR A 50 -8.80 15.15 -1.28
CA THR A 50 -7.69 15.50 -0.39
C THR A 50 -6.69 14.35 -0.27
N LEU A 51 -5.40 14.65 -0.41
CA LEU A 51 -4.33 13.73 -0.02
C LEU A 51 -4.26 13.65 1.50
N LYS A 52 -4.51 12.48 2.08
CA LYS A 52 -4.52 12.27 3.54
C LYS A 52 -3.20 11.72 4.06
N TYR A 53 -2.61 10.77 3.33
CA TYR A 53 -1.42 10.06 3.76
C TYR A 53 -0.48 9.79 2.60
N THR A 54 0.82 9.83 2.89
CA THR A 54 1.90 9.48 1.97
C THR A 54 2.82 8.50 2.69
N LEU A 55 3.09 7.35 2.08
CA LEU A 55 4.04 6.35 2.53
C LEU A 55 5.10 6.14 1.45
N THR A 56 6.31 5.81 1.87
CA THR A 56 7.41 5.49 0.94
C THR A 56 7.82 4.04 1.15
N ALA A 57 8.00 3.32 0.05
CA ALA A 57 8.54 1.98 0.06
C ALA A 57 10.03 2.01 0.41
N ASP A 58 10.43 1.14 1.34
CA ASP A 58 11.79 0.99 1.83
C ASP A 58 12.73 0.34 0.80
N GLY A 59 13.97 0.05 1.20
CA GLY A 59 14.97 -0.62 0.36
C GLY A 59 14.58 -2.02 -0.13
N SER A 60 13.57 -2.65 0.48
CA SER A 60 12.99 -3.94 0.07
C SER A 60 11.67 -3.77 -0.70
N GLY A 61 11.28 -2.54 -1.03
CA GLY A 61 10.00 -2.24 -1.69
C GLY A 61 8.78 -2.37 -0.78
N ASN A 62 8.95 -2.56 0.53
CA ASN A 62 7.85 -2.63 1.48
C ASN A 62 7.49 -1.24 1.98
N PHE A 63 6.21 -0.96 2.15
CA PHE A 63 5.73 0.23 2.84
C PHE A 63 4.85 -0.22 4.00
N HIS A 64 4.95 0.47 5.13
CA HIS A 64 4.03 0.26 6.24
C HIS A 64 3.92 1.53 7.09
N THR A 65 2.88 1.62 7.91
CA THR A 65 2.77 2.64 8.96
C THR A 65 2.08 2.07 10.19
N THR A 66 2.48 2.57 11.36
CA THR A 66 1.83 2.34 12.65
C THR A 66 0.91 3.51 13.04
N GLN A 67 0.89 4.58 12.25
CA GLN A 67 -0.01 5.72 12.48
C GLN A 67 -1.46 5.27 12.32
N VAL A 68 -2.35 5.78 13.17
CA VAL A 68 -3.78 5.53 13.00
C VAL A 68 -4.25 6.19 11.70
N ILE A 69 -4.83 5.37 10.82
CA ILE A 69 -5.39 5.82 9.54
C ILE A 69 -6.90 5.95 9.69
N ASP A 70 -7.40 7.15 9.47
CA ASP A 70 -8.83 7.38 9.33
C ASP A 70 -9.23 7.12 7.87
N PHE A 71 -9.85 5.96 7.65
CA PHE A 71 -10.36 5.59 6.34
C PHE A 71 -11.65 6.35 5.97
N GLY A 72 -12.36 6.93 6.93
CA GLY A 72 -13.65 7.59 6.71
C GLY A 72 -14.62 6.70 5.92
N THR A 73 -15.16 7.23 4.82
CA THR A 73 -16.01 6.49 3.86
C THR A 73 -15.22 5.64 2.86
N GLY A 74 -13.89 5.67 2.93
CA GLY A 74 -12.97 4.98 2.03
C GLY A 74 -11.86 5.91 1.52
N LEU A 75 -10.65 5.37 1.37
CA LEU A 75 -9.51 6.06 0.76
C LEU A 75 -9.12 5.38 -0.55
N TYR A 76 -8.57 6.13 -1.51
CA TYR A 76 -8.21 5.66 -2.84
C TYR A 76 -6.68 5.65 -2.99
N PRO A 77 -6.07 4.45 -3.02
CA PRO A 77 -4.63 4.31 -3.17
C PRO A 77 -4.12 4.75 -4.55
N VAL A 78 -2.95 5.36 -4.54
CA VAL A 78 -2.17 5.71 -5.73
C VAL A 78 -0.73 5.28 -5.50
N VAL A 79 -0.12 4.66 -6.49
CA VAL A 79 1.26 4.18 -6.42
C VAL A 79 2.06 4.87 -7.51
N GLN A 80 3.05 5.63 -7.07
CA GLN A 80 3.87 6.48 -7.92
C GLN A 80 5.32 5.97 -7.90
N GLY A 81 5.82 5.60 -9.07
CA GLY A 81 7.22 5.31 -9.34
C GLY A 81 7.91 6.50 -10.01
N SER A 82 9.09 6.26 -10.56
CA SER A 82 9.88 7.32 -11.22
C SER A 82 9.34 7.71 -12.61
N LYS A 83 8.64 6.81 -13.29
CA LYS A 83 8.15 6.99 -14.67
C LYS A 83 6.63 6.88 -14.79
N SER A 84 5.97 6.22 -13.84
CA SER A 84 4.54 5.93 -13.92
C SER A 84 3.81 6.13 -12.60
N THR A 85 2.52 6.42 -12.71
CA THR A 85 1.60 6.50 -11.57
C THR A 85 0.39 5.65 -11.87
N PHE A 86 0.06 4.73 -10.97
CA PHE A 86 -1.09 3.86 -11.06
C PHE A 86 -2.12 4.25 -9.99
N TYR A 87 -3.39 4.21 -10.38
CA TYR A 87 -4.51 4.62 -9.55
C TYR A 87 -5.41 3.43 -9.29
N MET A 88 -5.82 3.26 -8.04
CA MET A 88 -6.87 2.32 -7.68
C MET A 88 -8.23 3.02 -7.76
N SER A 89 -9.15 2.46 -8.56
CA SER A 89 -10.49 3.04 -8.75
C SER A 89 -11.44 2.73 -7.60
N MET A 90 -11.17 1.67 -6.83
CA MET A 90 -11.95 1.29 -5.65
C MET A 90 -11.33 1.88 -4.39
N SER A 91 -12.18 2.32 -3.47
CA SER A 91 -11.75 2.73 -2.14
C SER A 91 -11.41 1.54 -1.26
N ILE A 92 -10.49 1.75 -0.32
CA ILE A 92 -10.14 0.82 0.75
C ILE A 92 -10.65 1.33 2.09
N THR A 93 -11.09 0.41 2.94
CA THR A 93 -11.43 0.64 4.35
C THR A 93 -10.51 -0.13 5.31
N THR A 94 -9.51 -0.83 4.74
CA THR A 94 -8.47 -1.55 5.47
C THR A 94 -7.14 -1.34 4.77
N GLY A 95 -6.02 -1.34 5.51
CA GLY A 95 -4.70 -1.16 4.93
C GLY A 95 -3.93 -2.45 4.60
N GLN A 96 -4.61 -3.61 4.55
CA GLN A 96 -3.99 -4.90 4.27
C GLN A 96 -3.75 -5.09 2.76
N CYS A 97 -2.85 -4.33 2.15
CA CYS A 97 -2.74 -4.25 0.69
C CYS A 97 -2.35 -5.61 0.07
N ASN A 98 -1.42 -6.34 0.70
CA ASN A 98 -1.04 -7.70 0.29
C ASN A 98 -2.09 -8.77 0.63
N GLY A 99 -3.19 -8.42 1.31
CA GLY A 99 -4.35 -9.31 1.46
C GLY A 99 -5.09 -9.55 0.15
N CYS A 100 -5.05 -8.57 -0.77
CA CYS A 100 -5.62 -8.71 -2.12
C CYS A 100 -4.54 -8.81 -3.19
N HIS A 101 -3.53 -7.94 -3.13
CA HIS A 101 -2.51 -7.84 -4.17
C HIS A 101 -1.46 -8.96 -4.06
N GLY A 102 -1.38 -9.77 -5.11
CA GLY A 102 -0.60 -11.01 -5.13
C GLY A 102 -1.38 -12.25 -4.69
N VAL A 103 -2.69 -12.11 -4.41
CA VAL A 103 -3.59 -13.20 -4.00
C VAL A 103 -4.77 -13.29 -4.96
N THR A 104 -5.69 -12.31 -4.92
CA THR A 104 -6.91 -12.25 -5.75
C THR A 104 -6.80 -11.25 -6.89
N THR A 105 -5.84 -10.32 -6.80
CA THR A 105 -5.51 -9.36 -7.86
C THR A 105 -3.99 -9.29 -8.06
N ASN A 106 -3.56 -8.66 -9.16
CA ASN A 106 -2.15 -8.48 -9.48
C ASN A 106 -1.39 -7.80 -8.33
N ARG A 107 -0.09 -8.11 -8.20
CA ARG A 107 0.80 -7.39 -7.26
C ARG A 107 0.75 -5.88 -7.51
N ILE A 108 0.95 -5.09 -6.47
CA ILE A 108 1.10 -3.65 -6.58
C ILE A 108 2.38 -3.39 -7.36
N PHE A 109 2.32 -2.58 -8.42
CA PHE A 109 3.50 -2.32 -9.24
C PHE A 109 3.57 -0.89 -9.76
N THR A 110 4.77 -0.47 -10.11
CA THR A 110 5.04 0.80 -10.79
C THR A 110 6.33 0.69 -11.63
N GLN A 111 6.75 1.80 -12.23
CA GLN A 111 7.91 1.93 -13.11
C GLN A 111 8.59 3.26 -12.85
#